data_AF-A0A0R3R564-F1
#
_entry.id   AF-A0A0R3R564-F1
#
_cell.length_a   1.000
_cell.length_b   1.000
_cell.length_c   1.000
_cell.angle_alpha   90.00
_cell.angle_beta   90.00
_cell.angle_gamma   90.00
#
_symmetry.space_group_name_H-M   'P 1'
#
loop_
_entity.id
_entity.type
_entity.pdbx_description
1 polymer ?
#
loop_
_entity_poly.entity_id
_entity_poly.type
_entity_poly.pdbx_seq_one_letter_code
_entity_poly.pdbx_strand_id
1 'polypeptide(L)' 'MSNSFIDKQVASWTTDDIVAWLKTLGLSEHSRKFQQFRIDGTHLLSFDRSLLTQLGVTRIGHRQLIERSLKSLSNN' A
#
# COMPACT_ATOMS: atom_id res chain seq x y z
N MET A 1 17.21 0.79 9.97
CA MET A 1 16.18 -0.18 10.42
C MET A 1 15.41 -0.62 9.19
N SER A 2 15.79 -1.76 8.62
CA SER A 2 15.13 -2.38 7.48
C SER A 2 14.01 -3.28 8.01
N ASN A 3 12.84 -2.71 8.29
CA ASN A 3 11.63 -3.54 8.42
C ASN A 3 11.31 -4.07 7.02
N SER A 4 11.78 -5.28 6.74
CA SER A 4 11.51 -5.98 5.49
C SER A 4 10.04 -6.39 5.51
N PHE A 5 9.18 -5.60 4.86
CA PHE A 5 7.79 -5.98 4.60
C PHE A 5 7.71 -7.11 3.56
N ILE A 6 8.81 -7.38 2.84
CA ILE A 6 8.90 -8.36 1.75
C ILE A 6 8.67 -9.78 2.25
N ASP A 7 9.14 -10.09 3.47
CA ASP A 7 9.02 -11.42 4.07
C ASP A 7 7.72 -11.61 4.87
N LYS A 8 6.89 -10.56 4.95
CA LYS A 8 5.65 -10.55 5.72
C LYS A 8 4.46 -10.72 4.78
N GLN A 9 3.48 -11.52 5.19
CA GLN A 9 2.17 -11.53 4.55
C GLN A 9 1.55 -10.13 4.56
N VAL A 10 0.93 -9.72 3.45
CA VAL A 10 0.31 -8.39 3.33
C VAL A 10 -0.66 -8.13 4.49
N ALA A 11 -1.40 -9.13 4.96
CA ALA A 11 -2.33 -9.01 6.08
C ALA A 11 -1.68 -8.56 7.41
N SER A 12 -0.38 -8.80 7.61
CA SER A 12 0.36 -8.40 8.83
C SER A 12 1.13 -7.09 8.69
N TRP A 13 1.00 -6.41 7.54
CA TRP A 13 1.68 -5.15 7.31
C TRP A 13 1.13 -4.05 8.22
N THR A 14 2.05 -3.34 8.86
CA THR A 14 1.75 -2.11 9.58
C THR A 14 1.66 -0.93 8.62
N THR A 15 1.16 0.20 9.12
CA THR A 15 1.19 1.46 8.37
C THR A 15 2.62 1.84 7.94
N ASP A 16 3.63 1.57 8.76
CA ASP A 16 5.04 1.85 8.41
C ASP A 16 5.55 0.91 7.30
N ASP A 17 5.16 -0.36 7.33
CA ASP A 17 5.47 -1.32 6.25
C ASP A 17 4.87 -0.84 4.92
N ILE A 18 3.64 -0.31 4.95
CA ILE A 18 2.97 0.25 3.77
C ILE A 18 3.67 1.51 3.26
N VAL A 19 4.13 2.38 4.15
CA VAL A 19 4.90 3.57 3.75
C VAL A 19 6.22 3.16 3.08
N ALA A 20 6.91 2.17 3.64
CA ALA A 20 8.12 1.62 3.04
C ALA A 20 7.84 1.02 1.65
N TRP A 21 6.74 0.27 1.51
CA TRP A 21 6.31 -0.28 0.23
C TRP A 21 5.91 0.79 -0.80
N LEU A 22 5.14 1.81 -0.43
CA LEU A 22 4.82 2.93 -1.33
C LEU A 22 6.09 3.64 -1.82
N LYS A 23 7.13 3.72 -0.99
CA LYS A 23 8.43 4.27 -1.39
C LYS A 23 9.12 3.42 -2.46
N THR A 24 9.06 2.09 -2.39
CA THR A 24 9.64 1.21 -3.44
C THR A 24 8.89 1.30 -4.76
N LEU A 25 7.59 1.64 -4.72
CA LEU A 25 6.78 1.90 -5.91
C LEU A 25 6.93 3.32 -6.48
N GLY A 26 7.70 4.20 -5.84
CA GLY A 26 7.78 5.61 -6.22
C GLY A 26 6.51 6.41 -5.91
N LEU A 27 5.64 5.88 -5.04
CA LEU A 27 4.35 6.45 -4.66
C LEU A 27 4.38 7.10 -3.26
N SER A 28 5.56 7.49 -2.79
CA SER A 28 5.76 8.09 -1.45
C SER A 28 4.95 9.36 -1.19
N GLU A 29 4.49 10.06 -2.24
CA GLU A 29 3.58 11.21 -2.13
C GLU A 29 2.24 10.85 -1.45
N HIS A 30 1.79 9.59 -1.57
CA HIS A 30 0.53 9.12 -0.98
C HIS A 30 0.71 8.69 0.48
N SER A 31 1.95 8.42 0.92
CA SER A 31 2.27 7.85 2.24
C SER A 31 1.68 8.66 3.40
N ARG A 32 1.66 9.99 3.32
CA ARG A 32 1.08 10.85 4.37
C ARG A 32 -0.40 10.54 4.61
N LYS A 33 -1.18 10.34 3.55
CA LYS A 33 -2.59 10.01 3.69
C LYS A 33 -2.77 8.60 4.26
N PHE A 34 -2.00 7.63 3.79
CA PHE A 34 -2.03 6.27 4.35
C PHE A 34 -1.70 6.27 5.86
N GLN A 35 -0.76 7.11 6.31
CA GLN A 35 -0.46 7.31 7.72
C GLN A 35 -1.61 7.97 8.49
N GLN A 36 -2.18 9.05 7.96
CA GLN A 36 -3.29 9.77 8.59
C GLN A 36 -4.52 8.87 8.80
N PHE A 37 -4.84 8.04 7.81
CA PHE A 37 -5.95 7.08 7.88
C PHE A 37 -5.58 5.76 8.57
N ARG A 38 -4.34 5.61 9.05
CA ARG A 38 -3.82 4.39 9.69
C ARG A 38 -4.11 3.14 8.87
N ILE A 39 -3.88 3.24 7.57
CA ILE A 39 -4.05 2.10 6.66
C ILE A 39 -3.02 1.05 7.06
N ASP A 40 -3.51 -0.17 7.26
CA ASP A 40 -2.72 -1.37 7.53
C ASP A 40 -2.97 -2.41 6.44
N GLY A 41 -2.28 -3.54 6.56
CA GLY A 41 -2.35 -4.65 5.62
C GLY A 41 -3.76 -5.17 5.34
N THR A 42 -4.63 -5.18 6.35
CA THR A 42 -6.01 -5.67 6.22
C THR A 42 -6.86 -4.72 5.39
N HIS A 43 -6.73 -3.41 5.63
CA HIS A 43 -7.35 -2.37 4.81
C HIS A 43 -6.87 -2.45 3.36
N LEU A 44 -5.58 -2.76 3.18
CA LEU A 44 -4.93 -2.84 1.88
C LEU A 44 -5.23 -4.15 1.12
N LEU A 45 -5.82 -5.15 1.77
CA LEU A 45 -6.42 -6.31 1.11
C LEU A 45 -7.91 -6.09 0.78
N SER A 46 -8.59 -5.23 1.54
CA SER A 46 -10.01 -4.93 1.40
C SER A 46 -10.31 -3.61 0.64
N PHE A 47 -9.30 -2.97 0.07
CA PHE A 47 -9.47 -1.64 -0.54
C PHE A 47 -10.34 -1.70 -1.78
N ASP A 48 -11.25 -0.72 -1.88
CA ASP A 48 -12.02 -0.45 -3.09
C ASP A 48 -11.50 0.82 -3.79
N ARG A 49 -12.12 1.14 -4.94
CA ARG A 49 -11.77 2.36 -5.69
C ARG A 49 -12.04 3.64 -4.91
N SER A 50 -13.02 3.64 -4.00
CA SER A 50 -13.41 4.80 -3.20
C SER A 50 -12.32 5.12 -2.17
N LEU A 51 -11.83 4.10 -1.46
CA LEU A 51 -10.76 4.21 -0.47
C LEU A 51 -9.47 4.74 -1.11
N LEU A 52 -9.06 4.21 -2.27
CA LEU A 52 -7.90 4.73 -3.00
C LEU A 52 -8.05 6.20 -3.37
N THR A 53 -9.25 6.61 -3.77
CA THR A 53 -9.54 8.00 -4.10
C THR A 53 -9.43 8.90 -2.86
N GLN A 54 -9.97 8.48 -1.71
CA GLN A 54 -9.82 9.18 -0.43
C GLN A 54 -8.35 9.32 -0.02
N LEU A 55 -7.58 8.24 -0.20
CA LEU A 55 -6.14 8.19 0.04
C LEU A 55 -5.30 8.98 -0.97
N GLY A 56 -5.93 9.66 -1.94
CA GLY A 56 -5.26 10.54 -2.90
C GLY A 56 -4.75 9.83 -4.16
N VAL A 57 -4.99 8.54 -4.30
CA VAL A 57 -4.62 7.72 -5.46
C VAL A 57 -5.66 7.88 -6.57
N THR A 58 -5.71 9.08 -7.17
CA THR A 58 -6.69 9.45 -8.20
C THR A 58 -6.27 9.07 -9.62
N ARG A 59 -4.97 8.84 -9.85
CA ARG A 59 -4.43 8.45 -11.16
C ARG A 59 -4.60 6.96 -11.42
N ILE A 60 -5.14 6.61 -12.59
CA ILE A 60 -5.34 5.20 -13.01
C ILE A 60 -4.01 4.44 -12.98
N GLY A 61 -2.93 5.04 -13.48
CA GLY A 61 -1.61 4.40 -13.49
C GLY A 61 -1.10 4.03 -12.10
N HIS A 62 -1.32 4.88 -11.09
CA HIS A 62 -0.92 4.58 -9.71
C HIS A 62 -1.76 3.45 -9.11
N ARG A 63 -3.08 3.43 -9.40
CA ARG A 63 -3.96 2.33 -8.98
C ARG A 63 -3.54 1.00 -9.59
N GLN A 64 -3.27 0.99 -10.90
CA GLN A 64 -2.80 -0.21 -11.59
C GLN A 64 -1.43 -0.69 -11.05
N LEU A 65 -0.54 0.23 -10.69
CA LEU A 65 0.76 -0.11 -10.09
C LEU A 65 0.58 -0.79 -8.72
N ILE A 66 -0.28 -0.22 -7.86
CA ILE A 66 -0.62 -0.79 -6.55
C ILE A 66 -1.26 -2.17 -6.71
N GLU A 67 -2.29 -2.30 -7.55
CA GLU A 67 -2.99 -3.57 -7.80
C GLU A 67 -2.03 -4.66 -8.30
N ARG A 68 -1.12 -4.33 -9.24
CA ARG A 68 -0.13 -5.28 -9.76
C ARG A 68 0.89 -5.68 -8.71
N SER A 69 1.39 -4.73 -7.92
CA SER A 69 2.35 -5.03 -6.85
C SER A 69 1.74 -5.94 -5.79
N LEU A 70 0.48 -5.70 -5.39
CA LEU A 70 -0.21 -6.55 -4.41
C LEU A 70 -0.46 -7.95 -4.91
N LYS A 71 -0.85 -8.11 -6.19
CA LYS A 71 -0.96 -9.44 -6.81
C LYS A 71 0.36 -10.19 -6.76
N SER A 72 1.49 -9.51 -6.98
CA SER A 72 2.82 -10.14 -6.90
C SER A 72 3.19 -10.58 -5.48
N LEU A 73 2.73 -9.86 -4.46
CA LEU A 73 3.00 -10.16 -3.05
C LEU A 73 2.06 -11.23 -2.49
N SER A 74 0.84 -11.35 -3.01
CA SER A 74 -0.13 -12.38 -2.61
C SER A 74 0.14 -13.75 -3.24
N ASN A 75 1.04 -13.82 -4.23
CA ASN A 75 1.32 -15.03 -5.01
C ASN A 75 2.72 -15.63 -4.70
N ASN A 76 3.30 -15.23 -3.57
CA ASN A 76 4.47 -15.83 -2.89
C ASN A 76 4.04 -16.26 -1.48
#